data_AF-A0A1V2I8N3-F1
#
_entry.id   AF-A0A1V2I8N3-F1
#
_cell.length_a   1.000
_cell.length_b   1.000
_cell.length_c   1.000
_cell.angle_alpha   90.00
_cell.angle_beta   90.00
_cell.angle_gamma   90.00
#
_symmetry.space_group_name_H-M   'P 1'
#
loop_
_entity.id
_entity.type
_entity.pdbx_description
1 polymer ?
#
loop_
_entity_poly.entity_id
_entity_poly.type
_entity_poly.pdbx_seq_one_letter_code
_entity_poly.pdbx_strand_id
1 'polypeptide(L)'
;MLVVGGGTAGAAAAILLADAGVHVDLVELKPDVTALGSGITLQGNALRVLRQLGVLDECLAQGWPSEGLVLRAPDPAATVLAELAEHRSGGPDLPAVHTCPPTLAQGAALALEDAAVLTELLTTADSVDDELLRAFADRRLDRVRTVVEASLQLARWQLTHEQGDVPALMGRIAALTSQPA
;
A
#
# COMPACT_ATOMS: atom_id res chain seq x y z
N MET A 1 7.76 -16.88 16.87
CA MET A 1 7.56 -15.43 16.77
C MET A 1 6.11 -15.12 17.08
N LEU A 2 5.83 -14.10 17.89
CA LEU A 2 4.48 -13.64 18.16
C LEU A 2 4.17 -12.41 17.29
N VAL A 3 3.10 -12.47 16.50
CA VAL A 3 2.57 -11.33 15.74
C VAL A 3 1.26 -10.90 16.38
N VAL A 4 1.15 -9.63 16.77
CA VAL A 4 -0.03 -9.06 17.42
C VAL A 4 -0.78 -8.15 16.43
N GLY A 5 -2.01 -8.54 16.09
CA GLY A 5 -2.90 -7.87 15.14
C GLY A 5 -3.02 -8.62 13.81
N GLY A 6 -4.23 -9.07 13.47
CA GLY A 6 -4.58 -9.80 12.24
C GLY A 6 -5.01 -8.91 11.07
N GLY A 7 -4.62 -7.63 11.09
CA GLY A 7 -4.79 -6.72 9.95
C GLY A 7 -3.87 -7.06 8.78
N THR A 8 -3.95 -6.30 7.68
CA THR A 8 -3.19 -6.55 6.44
C THR A 8 -1.69 -6.73 6.68
N ALA A 9 -1.06 -5.87 7.50
CA ALA A 9 0.36 -5.96 7.82
C ALA A 9 0.71 -7.24 8.60
N GLY A 10 -0.05 -7.54 9.66
CA GLY A 10 0.23 -8.66 10.55
C GLY A 10 -0.03 -10.01 9.89
N ALA A 11 -1.11 -10.12 9.11
CA ALA A 11 -1.39 -11.31 8.31
C ALA A 11 -0.29 -11.53 7.25
N ALA A 12 0.11 -10.48 6.53
CA ALA A 12 1.20 -10.57 5.55
C ALA A 12 2.53 -10.97 6.20
N ALA A 13 2.91 -10.32 7.31
CA ALA A 13 4.12 -10.67 8.04
C ALA A 13 4.08 -12.14 8.51
N ALA A 14 2.96 -12.57 9.11
CA ALA A 14 2.81 -13.95 9.59
C ALA A 14 2.98 -14.98 8.46
N ILE A 15 2.38 -14.74 7.30
CA ILE A 15 2.52 -15.63 6.13
C ILE A 15 3.96 -15.64 5.62
N LEU A 16 4.58 -14.48 5.41
CA LEU A 16 5.94 -14.39 4.87
C LEU A 16 6.98 -15.02 5.81
N LEU A 17 6.81 -14.82 7.13
CA LEU A 17 7.66 -15.44 8.13
C LEU A 17 7.48 -16.95 8.19
N ALA A 18 6.24 -17.44 8.09
CA ALA A 18 5.96 -18.86 8.03
C ALA A 18 6.55 -19.51 6.76
N ASP A 19 6.45 -18.84 5.61
CA ASP A 19 7.05 -19.27 4.34
C ASP A 19 8.59 -19.34 4.42
N ALA A 20 9.20 -18.44 5.20
CA ALA A 20 10.62 -18.48 5.54
C ALA A 20 10.99 -19.52 6.62
N GLY A 21 10.05 -20.37 7.06
CA GLY A 21 10.29 -21.45 8.03
C GLY A 21 10.26 -21.04 9.49
N VAL A 22 9.80 -19.82 9.82
CA VAL A 22 9.66 -19.34 11.19
C VAL A 22 8.33 -19.82 11.78
N HIS A 23 8.35 -20.41 12.99
CA HIS A 23 7.11 -20.68 13.72
C HIS A 23 6.46 -19.36 14.15
N VAL A 24 5.22 -19.10 13.74
CA VAL A 24 4.49 -17.86 14.03
C VAL A 24 3.20 -18.14 14.80
N ASP A 25 3.01 -17.44 15.91
CA ASP A 25 1.74 -17.30 16.60
C ASP A 25 1.14 -15.95 16.22
N LEU A 26 0.02 -15.93 15.49
CA LEU A 26 -0.72 -14.70 15.16
C LEU A 26 -1.91 -14.56 16.11
N VAL A 27 -1.98 -13.43 16.81
CA VAL A 27 -3.10 -13.11 17.71
C VAL A 27 -3.85 -11.88 17.21
N GLU A 28 -5.18 -11.95 17.16
CA GLU A 28 -6.06 -10.84 16.79
C GLU A 28 -7.11 -10.66 17.90
N LEU A 29 -7.45 -9.40 18.20
CA LEU A 29 -8.42 -9.07 19.24
C LEU A 29 -9.85 -9.45 18.82
N LYS A 30 -10.18 -9.27 17.54
CA LYS A 30 -11.50 -9.59 16.99
C LYS A 30 -11.59 -11.08 16.62
N PRO A 31 -12.70 -11.75 16.96
CA PRO A 31 -12.90 -13.15 16.61
C PRO A 31 -13.14 -13.35 15.11
N ASP A 32 -13.63 -12.32 14.42
CA ASP A 32 -14.03 -12.37 13.01
C ASP A 32 -13.26 -11.36 12.17
N VAL A 33 -12.86 -11.78 10.97
CA VAL A 33 -12.33 -10.89 9.93
C VAL A 33 -13.51 -10.20 9.26
N THR A 34 -13.63 -8.88 9.44
CA THR A 34 -14.73 -8.09 8.88
C THR A 34 -14.20 -6.94 8.03
N ALA A 35 -14.61 -6.91 6.76
CA ALA A 35 -14.33 -5.82 5.80
C ALA A 35 -15.60 -5.37 5.06
N LEU A 36 -16.78 -5.70 5.61
CA LEU A 36 -18.06 -5.45 4.97
C LEU A 36 -18.28 -3.95 4.74
N GLY A 37 -18.46 -3.57 3.47
CA GLY A 37 -18.82 -2.22 3.06
C GLY A 37 -17.64 -1.26 2.82
N SER A 38 -16.38 -1.71 2.91
CA SER A 38 -15.22 -0.89 2.54
C SER A 38 -14.47 -1.47 1.33
N GLY A 39 -14.26 -0.64 0.31
CA GLY A 39 -13.33 -0.92 -0.78
C GLY A 39 -12.01 -0.22 -0.53
N ILE A 40 -10.89 -0.91 -0.77
CA ILE A 40 -9.53 -0.36 -0.63
C ILE A 40 -8.78 -0.54 -1.96
N THR A 41 -8.08 0.51 -2.40
CA THR A 41 -7.09 0.41 -3.50
C THR A 41 -5.89 -0.42 -3.09
N LEU A 42 -5.41 -1.28 -3.97
CA LEU A 42 -4.07 -1.82 -3.88
C LEU A 42 -3.26 -1.44 -5.12
N GLN A 43 -2.12 -0.78 -4.89
CA GLN A 43 -1.23 -0.34 -5.96
C GLN A 43 -0.18 -1.39 -6.30
N GLY A 44 0.58 -1.15 -7.37
CA GLY A 44 1.55 -2.11 -7.91
C GLY A 44 2.55 -2.68 -6.91
N ASN A 45 2.99 -1.89 -5.94
CA ASN A 45 3.80 -2.36 -4.83
C ASN A 45 3.08 -3.37 -3.93
N ALA A 46 1.83 -3.11 -3.55
CA ALA A 46 0.99 -4.04 -2.82
C ALA A 46 0.76 -5.33 -3.63
N LEU A 47 0.47 -5.21 -4.93
CA LEU A 47 0.26 -6.36 -5.81
C LEU A 47 1.50 -7.25 -5.91
N ARG A 48 2.70 -6.66 -5.84
CA ARG A 48 3.97 -7.41 -5.81
C ARG A 48 4.09 -8.26 -4.54
N VAL A 49 3.71 -7.69 -3.39
CA VAL A 49 3.68 -8.43 -2.12
C VAL A 49 2.56 -9.48 -2.12
N LEU A 50 1.37 -9.18 -2.65
CA LEU A 50 0.30 -10.18 -2.79
C LEU A 50 0.69 -11.36 -3.67
N ARG A 51 1.53 -11.12 -4.69
CA ARG A 51 2.12 -12.20 -5.50
C ARG A 51 3.04 -13.07 -4.65
N GLN A 52 3.92 -12.46 -3.85
CA GLN A 52 4.81 -13.18 -2.95
C GLN A 52 4.03 -13.99 -1.92
N LEU A 53 2.91 -13.46 -1.43
CA LEU A 53 2.00 -14.15 -0.52
C LEU A 53 1.20 -15.29 -1.19
N GLY A 54 1.25 -15.43 -2.52
CA GLY A 54 0.54 -16.46 -3.26
C GLY A 54 -0.96 -16.21 -3.45
N VAL A 55 -1.48 -15.05 -3.05
CA VAL A 55 -2.93 -14.73 -3.07
C VAL A 55 -3.33 -13.75 -4.16
N LEU A 56 -2.40 -13.34 -5.02
CA LEU A 56 -2.65 -12.33 -6.05
C LEU A 56 -3.77 -12.76 -7.01
N ASP A 57 -3.75 -13.99 -7.51
CA ASP A 57 -4.72 -14.44 -8.51
C ASP A 57 -6.15 -14.46 -7.96
N GLU A 58 -6.30 -14.87 -6.69
CA GLU A 58 -7.58 -14.85 -5.97
C GLU A 58 -8.07 -13.42 -5.76
N CYS A 59 -7.15 -12.52 -5.39
CA CYS A 59 -7.43 -11.09 -5.24
C CYS A 59 -7.85 -10.44 -6.57
N LEU A 60 -7.22 -10.81 -7.69
CA LEU A 60 -7.57 -10.32 -9.03
C LEU A 60 -8.92 -10.87 -9.49
N ALA A 61 -9.24 -12.12 -9.18
CA ALA A 61 -10.52 -12.75 -9.52
C ALA A 61 -11.72 -12.12 -8.80
N GLN A 62 -11.50 -11.55 -7.62
CA GLN A 62 -12.53 -10.87 -6.80
C GLN A 62 -12.49 -9.35 -6.93
N GLY A 63 -11.39 -8.79 -7.44
CA GLY A 63 -11.18 -7.37 -7.62
C GLY A 63 -11.70 -6.83 -8.95
N TRP A 64 -11.52 -5.53 -9.16
CA TRP A 64 -11.85 -4.87 -10.42
C TRP A 64 -10.66 -4.05 -10.92
N PRO A 65 -10.00 -4.44 -12.03
CA PRO A 65 -8.89 -3.67 -12.59
C PRO A 65 -9.37 -2.37 -13.25
N SER A 66 -8.56 -1.30 -13.17
CA SER A 66 -8.86 -0.01 -13.81
C SER A 66 -7.61 0.61 -14.43
N GLU A 67 -7.70 1.16 -15.63
CA GLU A 67 -6.55 1.75 -16.35
C GLU A 67 -6.41 3.27 -16.16
N GLY A 68 -7.31 3.90 -15.38
CA GLY A 68 -7.27 5.33 -15.14
C GLY A 68 -8.24 5.78 -14.04
N LEU A 69 -8.05 7.03 -13.62
CA LEU A 69 -8.91 7.73 -12.67
C LEU A 69 -9.60 8.89 -13.38
N VAL A 70 -10.93 8.95 -13.27
CA VAL A 70 -11.73 10.08 -13.73
C VAL A 70 -12.28 10.81 -12.50
N LEU A 71 -11.81 12.04 -12.29
CA LEU A 71 -12.37 12.93 -11.28
C LEU A 71 -13.56 13.67 -11.87
N ARG A 72 -14.71 13.60 -11.19
CA ARG A 72 -15.93 14.28 -11.59
C ARG A 72 -16.38 15.26 -10.52
N ALA A 73 -16.91 16.39 -10.96
CA ALA A 73 -17.55 17.36 -10.08
C ALA A 73 -18.84 16.77 -9.52
N PRO A 74 -19.22 17.11 -8.28
CA PRO A 74 -20.48 16.68 -7.66
C PRO A 74 -21.68 17.51 -8.17
N ASP A 75 -21.68 17.88 -9.46
CA ASP A 75 -22.80 18.55 -10.12
C ASP A 75 -23.70 17.52 -10.84
N PRO A 76 -24.95 17.87 -11.19
CA PRO A 76 -25.86 16.93 -11.85
C PRO A 76 -25.39 16.40 -13.21
N ALA A 77 -24.49 17.11 -13.89
CA ALA A 77 -23.89 16.67 -15.16
C ALA A 77 -22.65 15.79 -14.95
N ALA A 78 -22.20 15.62 -13.69
CA ALA A 78 -21.00 14.89 -13.32
C ALA A 78 -19.79 15.32 -14.16
N THR A 79 -19.60 16.64 -14.32
CA THR A 79 -18.58 17.25 -15.18
C THR A 79 -17.22 16.62 -14.93
N VAL A 80 -16.53 16.20 -16.00
CA VAL A 80 -15.17 15.67 -15.89
C VAL A 80 -14.22 16.81 -15.53
N LEU A 81 -13.60 16.70 -14.35
CA LEU A 81 -12.62 17.66 -13.86
C LEU A 81 -11.20 17.28 -14.29
N ALA A 82 -10.90 15.99 -14.30
CA ALA A 82 -9.61 15.47 -14.74
C ALA A 82 -9.73 14.01 -15.17
N GLU A 83 -8.93 13.64 -16.17
CA GLU A 83 -8.63 12.25 -16.52
C GLU A 83 -7.14 12.02 -16.32
N LEU A 84 -6.82 11.01 -15.51
CA LEU A 84 -5.46 10.65 -15.17
C LEU A 84 -5.21 9.24 -15.70
N ALA A 85 -4.37 9.13 -16.73
CA ALA A 85 -3.86 7.85 -17.19
C ALA A 85 -2.90 7.28 -16.12
N GLU A 86 -3.16 6.06 -15.65
CA GLU A 86 -2.33 5.48 -14.59
C GLU A 86 -1.06 4.81 -15.12
N HIS A 87 0.00 4.92 -14.32
CA HIS A 87 1.27 4.25 -14.56
C HIS A 87 1.27 2.88 -13.86
N ARG A 88 1.60 1.80 -14.56
CA ARG A 88 1.69 0.44 -14.00
C ARG A 88 2.90 0.30 -13.07
N SER A 89 2.82 0.89 -11.89
CA SER A 89 3.90 0.90 -10.88
C SER A 89 4.30 -0.50 -10.40
N GLY A 90 3.44 -1.51 -10.60
CA GLY A 90 3.73 -2.90 -10.24
C GLY A 90 4.71 -3.61 -11.18
N GLY A 91 4.88 -3.07 -12.39
CA GLY A 91 5.48 -3.76 -13.52
C GLY A 91 4.45 -3.98 -14.65
N PRO A 92 4.90 -4.34 -15.86
CA PRO A 92 4.04 -4.44 -17.04
C PRO A 92 2.93 -5.49 -16.89
N ASP A 93 3.19 -6.54 -16.12
CA ASP A 93 2.32 -7.71 -15.97
C ASP A 93 1.29 -7.55 -14.83
N LEU A 94 1.35 -6.43 -14.10
CA LEU A 94 0.39 -6.12 -13.05
C LEU A 94 -0.61 -5.06 -13.53
N PRO A 95 -1.92 -5.25 -13.29
CA PRO A 95 -2.91 -4.23 -13.61
C PRO A 95 -2.72 -2.99 -12.74
N ALA A 96 -3.11 -1.84 -13.25
CA ALA A 96 -3.42 -0.68 -12.43
C ALA A 96 -4.77 -0.95 -11.72
N VAL A 97 -4.90 -0.63 -10.42
CA VAL A 97 -6.11 -0.91 -9.62
C VAL A 97 -6.29 0.17 -8.54
N HIS A 98 -7.55 0.63 -8.27
CA HIS A 98 -7.86 1.75 -7.36
C HIS A 98 -9.27 1.77 -6.66
N THR A 99 -9.43 2.70 -5.70
CA THR A 99 -10.52 3.52 -5.10
C THR A 99 -9.97 4.57 -4.07
N CYS A 100 -10.43 5.84 -4.12
CA CYS A 100 -10.05 7.00 -3.26
C CYS A 100 -11.30 7.54 -2.50
N PRO A 101 -11.24 8.21 -1.29
CA PRO A 101 -10.13 8.80 -0.49
C PRO A 101 -9.93 8.21 0.94
N PRO A 102 -8.75 8.32 1.62
CA PRO A 102 -8.07 9.58 1.96
C PRO A 102 -6.73 9.79 1.21
N THR A 103 -6.79 10.78 0.33
CA THR A 103 -5.75 11.52 -0.43
C THR A 103 -4.69 10.79 -1.28
N LEU A 104 -4.14 9.62 -0.91
CA LEU A 104 -3.19 8.88 -1.76
C LEU A 104 -3.39 7.37 -1.84
N ALA A 105 -4.25 6.78 -1.00
CA ALA A 105 -4.57 5.36 -1.00
C ALA A 105 -3.35 4.41 -0.84
N GLN A 106 -2.34 4.84 -0.09
CA GLN A 106 -1.09 4.09 0.11
C GLN A 106 -1.01 3.31 1.42
N GLY A 107 -1.92 3.52 2.38
CA GLY A 107 -1.77 2.97 3.73
C GLY A 107 -1.61 1.44 3.75
N ALA A 108 -2.49 0.72 3.06
CA ALA A 108 -2.41 -0.74 2.96
C ALA A 108 -1.20 -1.20 2.12
N ALA A 109 -0.83 -0.44 1.09
CA ALA A 109 0.29 -0.78 0.23
C ALA A 109 1.64 -0.63 0.95
N LEU A 110 1.83 0.44 1.71
CA LEU A 110 3.02 0.64 2.54
C LEU A 110 3.11 -0.41 3.64
N ALA A 111 1.99 -0.76 4.29
CA ALA A 111 1.93 -1.80 5.30
C ALA A 111 2.34 -3.19 4.76
N LEU A 112 1.93 -3.54 3.54
CA LEU A 112 2.36 -4.77 2.87
C LEU A 112 3.85 -4.76 2.57
N GLU A 113 4.37 -3.65 2.05
CA GLU A 113 5.81 -3.54 1.82
C GLU A 113 6.62 -3.56 3.13
N ASP A 114 6.12 -2.92 4.20
CA ASP A 114 6.75 -2.95 5.53
C ASP A 114 6.88 -4.39 6.03
N ALA A 115 5.81 -5.19 5.90
CA ALA A 115 5.82 -6.60 6.26
C ALA A 115 6.85 -7.41 5.46
N ALA A 116 6.99 -7.13 4.16
CA ALA A 116 7.98 -7.78 3.32
C ALA A 116 9.42 -7.43 3.72
N VAL A 117 9.72 -6.13 3.88
CA VAL A 117 11.06 -5.66 4.28
C VAL A 117 11.42 -6.15 5.69
N LEU A 118 10.47 -6.11 6.63
CA LEU A 118 10.70 -6.59 7.98
C LEU A 118 10.99 -8.09 8.00
N THR A 119 10.26 -8.88 7.21
CA THR A 119 10.50 -10.32 7.10
C THR A 119 11.88 -10.62 6.53
N GLU A 120 12.30 -9.90 5.48
CA GLU A 120 13.64 -10.02 4.90
C GLU A 120 14.73 -9.80 5.96
N LEU A 121 14.62 -8.74 6.76
CA LEU A 121 15.58 -8.42 7.81
C LEU A 121 15.57 -9.48 8.93
N LEU A 122 14.39 -9.89 9.39
CA LEU A 122 14.24 -10.87 10.47
C LEU A 122 14.74 -12.27 10.10
N THR A 123 14.70 -12.63 8.83
CA THR A 123 15.11 -13.96 8.35
C THR A 123 16.58 -14.03 7.96
N THR A 124 17.26 -12.89 7.86
CA THR A 124 18.68 -12.79 7.49
C THR A 124 19.58 -12.36 8.65
N ALA A 125 19.03 -11.78 9.71
CA ALA A 125 19.79 -11.37 10.89
C ALA A 125 20.01 -12.51 11.89
N ASP A 126 21.15 -12.47 12.58
CA ASP A 126 21.49 -13.42 13.65
C ASP A 126 20.75 -13.10 14.98
N SER A 127 20.37 -11.83 15.19
CA SER A 127 19.68 -11.34 16.37
C SER A 127 18.64 -10.28 16.04
N VAL A 128 17.60 -10.19 16.88
CA VAL A 128 16.61 -9.10 16.85
C VAL A 128 17.02 -8.07 17.90
N ASP A 129 17.65 -6.99 17.44
CA ASP A 129 18.19 -5.93 18.28
C ASP A 129 17.89 -4.54 17.69
N ASP A 130 18.38 -3.49 18.37
CA ASP A 130 18.19 -2.11 17.93
C ASP A 130 18.82 -1.82 16.56
N GLU A 131 19.85 -2.57 16.14
CA GLU A 131 20.49 -2.38 14.84
C GLU A 131 19.57 -2.86 13.72
N LEU A 132 18.93 -4.02 13.89
CA LEU A 132 17.90 -4.50 12.96
C LEU A 132 16.75 -3.50 12.84
N LEU A 133 16.27 -2.97 13.97
CA LEU A 133 15.18 -1.97 13.96
C LEU A 133 15.61 -0.67 13.28
N ARG A 134 16.86 -0.24 13.43
CA ARG A 134 17.41 0.91 12.68
C ARG A 134 17.50 0.62 11.20
N ALA A 135 17.99 -0.56 10.79
CA ALA A 135 18.06 -0.95 9.39
C ALA A 135 16.66 -0.98 8.73
N PHE A 136 15.65 -1.45 9.45
CA PHE A 136 14.25 -1.36 9.02
C PHE A 136 13.81 0.09 8.87
N ALA A 137 14.04 0.93 9.88
CA ALA A 137 13.69 2.35 9.83
C ALA A 137 14.39 3.09 8.68
N ASP A 138 15.67 2.85 8.46
CA ASP A 138 16.47 3.48 7.41
C ASP A 138 15.96 3.13 6.01
N ARG A 139 15.50 1.89 5.78
CA ARG A 139 14.88 1.49 4.51
C ARG A 139 13.49 2.09 4.28
N ARG A 140 12.73 2.30 5.36
CA ARG A 140 11.28 2.54 5.26
C ARG A 140 10.86 3.98 5.54
N LEU A 141 11.52 4.65 6.48
CA LEU A 141 11.04 5.92 7.04
C LEU A 141 10.93 7.01 5.99
N ASP A 142 11.96 7.19 5.15
CA ASP A 142 11.95 8.22 4.11
C ASP A 142 10.85 7.99 3.07
N ARG A 143 10.64 6.74 2.69
CA ARG A 143 9.60 6.32 1.74
C ARG A 143 8.21 6.58 2.30
N VAL A 144 7.95 6.11 3.52
CA VAL A 144 6.66 6.29 4.21
C VAL A 144 6.40 7.78 4.44
N ARG A 145 7.40 8.53 4.91
CA ARG A 145 7.31 9.98 5.14
C ARG A 145 6.96 10.72 3.87
N THR A 146 7.64 10.43 2.76
CA THR A 146 7.38 11.09 1.47
C THR A 146 5.92 10.91 1.03
N VAL A 147 5.39 9.70 1.17
CA VAL A 147 3.99 9.41 0.86
C VAL A 147 3.04 10.13 1.81
N VAL A 148 3.30 10.10 3.12
CA VAL A 148 2.46 10.79 4.12
C VAL A 148 2.44 12.30 3.88
N GLU A 149 3.59 12.91 3.64
CA GLU A 149 3.71 14.34 3.37
C GLU A 149 2.97 14.76 2.10
N ALA A 150 3.07 13.97 1.03
CA ALA A 150 2.31 14.19 -0.19
C ALA A 150 0.79 14.05 0.03
N SER A 151 0.37 13.06 0.83
CA SER A 151 -1.05 12.87 1.19
C SER A 151 -1.59 14.09 1.93
N LEU A 152 -0.83 14.59 2.91
CA LEU A 152 -1.17 15.79 3.67
C LEU A 152 -1.18 17.05 2.79
N GLN A 153 -0.27 17.14 1.82
CA GLN A 153 -0.25 18.25 0.86
C GLN A 153 -1.51 18.28 -0.01
N LEU A 154 -1.95 17.12 -0.51
CA LEU A 154 -3.21 17.01 -1.27
C LEU A 154 -4.42 17.36 -0.41
N ALA A 155 -4.46 16.88 0.83
CA ALA A 155 -5.53 17.19 1.77
C ALA A 155 -5.60 18.70 2.02
N ARG A 156 -4.44 19.35 2.22
CA ARG A 156 -4.36 20.80 2.39
C ARG A 156 -4.92 21.53 1.17
N TRP A 157 -4.43 21.23 -0.04
CA TRP A 157 -4.91 21.88 -1.26
C TRP A 157 -6.42 21.73 -1.47
N GLN A 158 -6.99 20.56 -1.16
CA GLN A 158 -8.44 20.32 -1.22
C GLN A 158 -9.20 21.15 -0.18
N LEU A 159 -8.72 21.21 1.07
CA LEU A 159 -9.38 21.95 2.15
C LEU A 159 -9.29 23.46 1.94
N THR A 160 -8.14 23.96 1.51
CA THR A 160 -7.89 25.41 1.31
C THR A 160 -8.32 25.91 -0.06
N HIS A 161 -8.79 25.01 -0.94
CA HIS A 161 -9.11 25.32 -2.34
C HIS A 161 -7.94 25.97 -3.09
N GLU A 162 -6.71 25.62 -2.70
CA GLU A 162 -5.48 26.09 -3.33
C GLU A 162 -5.22 25.31 -4.62
N GLN A 163 -4.85 26.01 -5.69
CA GLN A 163 -4.42 25.35 -6.92
C GLN A 163 -2.99 24.84 -6.78
N GLY A 164 -2.85 23.57 -6.42
CA GLY A 164 -1.60 22.83 -6.44
C GLY A 164 -1.40 22.01 -7.71
N ASP A 165 -0.15 21.68 -8.01
CA ASP A 165 0.22 20.77 -9.11
C ASP A 165 0.01 19.31 -8.67
N VAL A 166 -1.26 18.89 -8.67
CA VAL A 166 -1.68 17.51 -8.35
C VAL A 166 -1.04 16.48 -9.29
N PRO A 167 -1.02 16.67 -10.62
CA PRO A 167 -0.40 15.70 -11.53
C PRO A 167 1.09 15.46 -11.23
N ALA A 168 1.88 16.51 -11.00
CA ALA A 168 3.30 16.34 -10.70
C ALA A 168 3.54 15.66 -9.35
N LEU A 169 2.75 15.99 -8.33
CA LEU A 169 2.83 15.34 -7.02
C LEU A 169 2.51 13.84 -7.12
N MET A 170 1.42 13.50 -7.80
CA MET A 170 1.03 12.10 -8.04
C MET A 170 2.08 11.34 -8.84
N GLY A 171 2.63 11.96 -9.88
CA GLY A 171 3.69 11.37 -10.71
C GLY A 171 4.95 11.02 -9.90
N ARG A 172 5.36 11.89 -8.97
CA ARG A 172 6.50 11.60 -8.08
C ARG A 172 6.23 10.42 -7.14
N ILE A 173 5.03 10.35 -6.56
CA ILE A 173 4.66 9.23 -5.68
C ILE A 173 4.59 7.92 -6.47
N ALA A 174 3.99 7.92 -7.65
CA ALA A 174 3.94 6.75 -8.52
C ALA A 174 5.35 6.28 -8.93
N ALA A 175 6.27 7.21 -9.25
CA ALA A 175 7.65 6.89 -9.55
C ALA A 175 8.37 6.25 -8.36
N LEU A 176 8.23 6.83 -7.16
CA LEU A 176 8.79 6.27 -5.92
C LEU A 176 8.25 4.85 -5.67
N THR A 177 6.93 4.65 -5.74
CA THR A 177 6.31 3.36 -5.41
C THR A 177 6.47 2.29 -6.48
N SER A 178 6.90 2.67 -7.68
CA SER A 178 7.24 1.73 -8.74
C SER A 178 8.49 0.90 -8.43
N GLN A 179 9.41 1.47 -7.64
CA GLN A 179 10.64 0.81 -7.23
C GLN A 179 10.39 -0.02 -5.95
N PRO A 180 10.96 -1.24 -5.85
CA PRO A 180 11.02 -1.99 -4.59
C PRO A 180 11.71 -1.18 -3.49
N ALA A 181 11.40 -1.50 -2.24
CA ALA A 181 11.96 -0.86 -1.05
C ALA A 181 13.10 -1.67 -0.42
#